data_AF-A0A261QPL4-F1
#
_entry.id   AF-A0A261QPL4-F1
#
_cell.length_a   1.000
_cell.length_b   1.000
_cell.length_c   1.000
_cell.angle_alpha   90.00
_cell.angle_beta   90.00
_cell.angle_gamma   90.00
#
_symmetry.space_group_name_H-M   'P 1'
#
loop_
_entity.id
_entity.type
_entity.pdbx_description
1 polymer ?
#
loop_
_entity_poly.entity_id
_entity_poly.type
_entity_poly.pdbx_seq_one_letter_code
_entity_poly.pdbx_strand_id
1 'polypeptide(L)'
;MGAAKHNELLDYLAKSVCVVLSAESTLSQEEVQRVVEGVQTRLASVWANNWVYIPKQMHCRNLLRYQQIFADFDGGNHPALSQKYGLSIQRIYAIIKKMKVEHVKQHQRMLFPVCSSKKGGKNAQNKHSYQMLEDIIVHTSSCLQTLPGFDSKYADALGKAIADHLSQHHHGLCGYIPAGAIKQKEAIKQGPLFDMNLEN
;
A
#
# COMPACT_ATOMS: atom_id res chain seq x y z
N MET A 1 5.08 12.40 12.83
CA MET A 1 4.35 11.12 12.73
C MET A 1 5.29 10.03 13.16
N GLY A 2 4.92 9.30 14.21
CA GLY A 2 5.79 8.33 14.91
C GLY A 2 5.55 6.89 14.44
N ALA A 3 6.33 5.97 14.99
CA ALA A 3 6.13 4.53 14.79
C ALA A 3 4.77 4.12 15.36
N ALA A 4 3.92 3.51 14.53
CA ALA A 4 2.66 2.92 14.95
C ALA A 4 2.88 1.47 15.38
N LYS A 5 2.07 0.97 16.33
CA LYS A 5 2.07 -0.46 16.65
C LYS A 5 1.48 -1.24 15.46
N HIS A 6 1.92 -2.48 15.26
CA HIS A 6 1.42 -3.31 14.15
C HIS A 6 -0.11 -3.47 14.15
N ASN A 7 -0.71 -3.63 15.34
CA ASN A 7 -2.16 -3.73 15.49
C ASN A 7 -2.89 -2.47 15.04
N GLU A 8 -2.33 -1.29 15.31
CA GLU A 8 -2.91 -0.02 14.89
C GLU A 8 -2.87 0.11 13.36
N LEU A 9 -1.78 -0.31 12.72
CA LEU A 9 -1.65 -0.29 11.26
C LEU A 9 -2.70 -1.18 10.58
N LEU A 10 -2.90 -2.39 11.10
CA LEU A 10 -3.94 -3.30 10.60
C LEU A 10 -5.36 -2.80 10.90
N ASP A 11 -5.57 -2.11 12.02
CA ASP A 11 -6.85 -1.48 12.37
C ASP A 11 -7.20 -0.32 11.42
N TYR A 12 -6.23 0.53 11.07
CA TYR A 12 -6.43 1.60 10.08
C TYR A 12 -6.76 1.06 8.69
N LEU A 13 -6.10 -0.04 8.31
CA LEU A 13 -6.43 -0.77 7.10
C LEU A 13 -7.87 -1.28 7.13
N ALA A 14 -8.29 -1.96 8.21
CA ALA A 14 -9.66 -2.45 8.36
C ALA A 14 -10.69 -1.33 8.27
N LYS A 15 -10.46 -0.21 8.97
CA LYS A 15 -11.33 0.97 8.89
C LYS A 15 -11.47 1.49 7.47
N SER A 16 -10.36 1.56 6.72
CA SER A 16 -10.38 2.00 5.32
C SER A 16 -11.16 1.05 4.42
N VAL A 17 -11.02 -0.26 4.62
CA VAL A 17 -11.81 -1.28 3.91
C VAL A 17 -13.31 -1.12 4.22
N CYS A 18 -13.69 -1.02 5.49
CA CYS A 18 -15.09 -0.83 5.90
C CYS A 18 -15.71 0.42 5.27
N VAL A 19 -15.01 1.56 5.33
CA VAL A 19 -15.51 2.83 4.80
C VAL A 19 -15.77 2.74 3.29
N VAL A 20 -14.79 2.23 2.53
CA VAL A 20 -14.92 2.17 1.07
C VAL A 20 -15.97 1.16 0.64
N LEU A 21 -16.01 -0.04 1.25
CA LEU A 21 -17.01 -1.05 0.91
C LEU A 21 -18.42 -0.60 1.28
N SER A 22 -18.61 0.08 2.40
CA SER A 22 -19.93 0.59 2.79
C SER A 22 -20.44 1.73 1.90
N ALA A 23 -19.52 2.48 1.27
CA ALA A 23 -19.86 3.58 0.37
C ALA A 23 -20.14 3.13 -1.07
N GLU A 24 -19.34 2.18 -1.58
CA GLU A 24 -19.32 1.84 -3.00
C GLU A 24 -20.09 0.55 -3.35
N SER A 25 -20.43 -0.29 -2.35
CA SER A 25 -21.05 -1.59 -2.57
C SER A 25 -22.33 -1.81 -1.76
N THR A 26 -23.27 -2.57 -2.31
CA THR A 26 -24.52 -2.99 -1.64
C THR A 26 -24.33 -4.23 -0.77
N LEU A 27 -23.11 -4.42 -0.23
CA LEU A 27 -22.77 -5.60 0.58
C LEU A 27 -23.47 -5.54 1.94
N SER A 28 -23.84 -6.71 2.45
CA SER A 28 -24.30 -6.84 3.84
C SER A 28 -23.15 -6.53 4.80
N GLN A 29 -23.46 -6.01 5.99
CA GLN A 29 -22.48 -5.76 7.04
C GLN A 29 -21.66 -7.02 7.38
N GLU A 30 -22.28 -8.21 7.28
CA GLU A 30 -21.61 -9.50 7.50
C GLU A 30 -20.58 -9.85 6.41
N GLU A 31 -20.85 -9.47 5.16
CA GLU A 31 -19.92 -9.68 4.03
C GLU A 31 -18.73 -8.73 4.13
N VAL A 32 -18.98 -7.47 4.46
CA VAL A 32 -17.92 -6.48 4.69
C VAL A 32 -16.99 -6.95 5.80
N GLN A 33 -17.52 -7.41 6.92
CA GLN A 33 -16.71 -7.92 8.03
C GLN A 33 -15.86 -9.13 7.63
N ARG A 34 -16.43 -10.08 6.87
CA ARG A 34 -15.69 -11.23 6.33
C ARG A 34 -14.53 -10.82 5.43
N VAL A 35 -14.75 -9.83 4.55
CA VAL A 35 -13.70 -9.31 3.66
C VAL A 35 -12.62 -8.61 4.48
N VAL A 36 -12.99 -7.79 5.46
CA VAL A 36 -12.05 -7.07 6.33
C VAL A 36 -11.14 -8.04 7.07
N GLU A 37 -11.70 -9.07 7.71
CA GLU A 37 -10.94 -10.09 8.42
C GLU A 37 -10.02 -10.89 7.49
N GLY A 38 -10.51 -11.24 6.29
CA GLY A 38 -9.72 -11.92 5.27
C GLY A 38 -8.53 -11.07 4.79
N VAL A 39 -8.77 -9.79 4.51
CA VAL A 39 -7.75 -8.83 4.05
C VAL A 39 -6.72 -8.58 5.14
N GLN A 40 -7.12 -8.35 6.39
CA GLN A 40 -6.20 -8.20 7.52
C GLN A 40 -5.35 -9.45 7.71
N THR A 41 -5.96 -10.63 7.65
CA THR A 41 -5.26 -11.91 7.83
C THR A 41 -4.18 -12.11 6.77
N ARG A 42 -4.54 -11.85 5.52
CA ARG A 42 -3.63 -12.04 4.40
C ARG A 42 -2.50 -11.03 4.42
N LEU A 43 -2.79 -9.75 4.65
CA LEU A 43 -1.77 -8.70 4.69
C LEU A 43 -0.84 -8.79 5.90
N ALA A 44 -1.35 -9.22 7.06
CA ALA A 44 -0.49 -9.52 8.20
C ALA A 44 0.52 -10.63 7.89
N SER A 45 0.14 -11.64 7.08
CA SER A 45 1.05 -12.69 6.63
C SER A 45 2.03 -12.19 5.56
N VAL A 46 1.57 -11.40 4.61
CA VAL A 46 2.40 -10.89 3.48
C VAL A 46 3.46 -9.93 3.99
N TRP A 47 3.09 -9.07 4.94
CA TRP A 47 3.97 -8.10 5.56
C TRP A 47 4.71 -8.64 6.79
N ALA A 48 4.55 -9.91 7.12
CA ALA A 48 5.23 -10.52 8.25
C ALA A 48 6.75 -10.34 8.16
N ASN A 49 7.36 -9.99 9.29
CA ASN A 49 8.78 -9.71 9.45
C ASN A 49 9.32 -8.55 8.60
N ASN A 50 8.45 -7.67 8.11
CA ASN A 50 8.83 -6.50 7.34
C ASN A 50 8.43 -5.19 8.02
N TRP A 51 9.20 -4.14 7.71
CA TRP A 51 8.84 -2.77 8.05
C TRP A 51 7.94 -2.21 6.95
N VAL A 52 6.72 -1.86 7.31
CA VAL A 52 5.73 -1.29 6.40
C VAL A 52 5.65 0.21 6.60
N TYR A 53 5.58 0.94 5.50
CA TYR A 53 5.41 2.39 5.48
C TYR A 53 4.20 2.73 4.63
N ILE A 54 3.30 3.57 5.15
CA ILE A 54 2.14 4.06 4.41
C ILE A 54 2.56 5.26 3.56
N PRO A 55 2.69 5.11 2.23
CA PRO A 55 3.08 6.21 1.37
C PRO A 55 1.98 7.25 1.27
N LYS A 56 2.36 8.49 0.94
CA LYS A 56 1.41 9.56 0.60
C LYS A 56 0.97 9.44 -0.86
N GLN A 57 -0.34 9.57 -1.09
CA GLN A 57 -1.02 9.39 -2.38
C GLN A 57 -0.46 10.31 -3.49
N MET A 58 0.19 11.41 -3.08
CA MET A 58 0.91 12.31 -3.97
C MET A 58 1.86 11.57 -4.90
N HIS A 59 2.48 10.46 -4.49
CA HIS A 59 3.47 9.81 -5.35
C HIS A 59 2.87 9.02 -6.51
N CYS A 60 1.72 8.34 -6.35
CA CYS A 60 1.05 7.65 -7.47
C CYS A 60 0.48 8.66 -8.47
N ARG A 61 -0.16 9.74 -7.97
CA ARG A 61 -0.63 10.84 -8.82
C ARG A 61 0.52 11.58 -9.51
N ASN A 62 1.65 11.76 -8.80
CA ASN A 62 2.86 12.32 -9.38
C ASN A 62 3.48 11.38 -10.40
N LEU A 63 3.49 10.06 -10.17
CA LEU A 63 4.05 9.09 -11.10
C LEU A 63 3.26 9.08 -12.41
N LEU A 64 1.92 9.06 -12.35
CA LEU A 64 1.07 9.15 -13.53
C LEU A 64 1.28 10.47 -14.26
N ARG A 65 1.37 11.58 -13.53
CA ARG A 65 1.71 12.89 -14.10
C ARG A 65 3.12 12.93 -14.70
N TYR A 66 4.10 12.24 -14.10
CA TYR A 66 5.46 12.16 -14.62
C TYR A 66 5.52 11.32 -15.89
N GLN A 67 4.75 10.23 -15.97
CA GLN A 67 4.57 9.44 -17.19
C GLN A 67 3.97 10.29 -18.30
N GLN A 68 2.92 11.08 -18.01
CA GLN A 68 2.33 12.02 -18.98
C GLN A 68 3.34 13.07 -19.46
N ILE A 69 4.05 13.73 -18.53
CA ILE A 69 5.10 14.70 -18.87
C ILE A 69 6.19 14.06 -19.74
N PHE A 70 6.56 12.80 -19.45
CA PHE A 70 7.57 12.09 -20.21
C PHE A 70 7.09 11.65 -21.59
N ALA A 71 5.81 11.28 -21.73
CA ALA A 71 5.21 10.95 -23.03
C ALA A 71 5.09 12.17 -23.94
N ASP A 72 4.78 13.34 -23.36
CA ASP A 72 4.68 14.61 -24.08
C ASP A 72 6.05 15.26 -24.38
N PHE A 73 7.15 14.66 -23.94
CA PHE A 73 8.48 15.23 -24.08
C PHE A 73 9.10 14.92 -25.44
N ASP A 74 9.45 15.96 -26.21
CA ASP A 74 10.02 15.85 -27.56
C ASP A 74 11.54 16.00 -27.62
N GLY A 75 12.21 16.25 -26.48
CA GLY A 75 13.65 16.48 -26.41
C GLY A 75 14.03 17.93 -26.09
N GLY A 76 13.22 18.91 -26.49
CA GLY A 76 13.51 20.34 -26.39
C GLY A 76 12.44 21.18 -25.69
N ASN A 77 11.21 20.68 -25.57
CA ASN A 77 10.03 21.44 -25.13
C ASN A 77 9.89 21.68 -23.62
N HIS A 78 10.98 21.76 -22.86
CA HIS A 78 10.95 22.00 -21.41
C HIS A 78 10.16 23.26 -21.00
N PRO A 79 10.29 24.42 -21.69
CA PRO A 79 9.50 25.61 -21.37
C PRO A 79 7.99 25.43 -21.64
N ALA A 80 7.63 24.75 -22.73
CA ALA A 80 6.23 24.48 -23.07
C ALA A 80 5.59 23.52 -22.07
N LEU A 81 6.31 22.47 -21.65
CA LEU A 81 5.85 21.56 -20.59
C LEU A 81 5.71 22.26 -19.24
N SER A 82 6.62 23.19 -18.92
CA SER A 82 6.54 24.00 -17.70
C SER A 82 5.23 24.79 -17.63
N GLN A 83 4.84 25.44 -18.74
CA GLN A 83 3.58 26.19 -18.83
C GLN A 83 2.36 25.26 -18.82
N LYS A 84 2.37 24.19 -19.63
CA LYS A 84 1.27 23.22 -19.74
C LYS A 84 0.93 22.55 -18.40
N TYR A 85 1.95 22.20 -17.62
CA TYR A 85 1.78 21.50 -16.36
C TYR A 85 1.89 22.41 -15.13
N GLY A 86 2.16 23.72 -15.27
CA GLY A 86 2.31 24.63 -14.12
C GLY A 86 3.43 24.20 -13.15
N LEU A 87 4.55 23.72 -13.68
CA LEU A 87 5.73 23.31 -12.90
C LEU A 87 6.92 24.19 -13.26
N SER A 88 7.88 24.36 -12.36
CA SER A 88 9.12 25.05 -12.72
C SER A 88 9.91 24.25 -13.75
N ILE A 89 10.63 24.95 -14.63
CA ILE A 89 11.48 24.33 -15.66
C ILE A 89 12.49 23.35 -15.03
N GLN A 90 13.09 23.72 -13.89
CA GLN A 90 14.01 22.84 -13.14
C GLN A 90 13.32 21.54 -12.69
N ARG A 91 12.05 21.62 -12.30
CA ARG A 91 11.27 20.45 -11.90
C ARG A 91 10.98 19.53 -13.09
N ILE A 92 10.67 20.09 -14.26
CA ILE A 92 10.49 19.32 -15.51
C ILE A 92 11.78 18.56 -15.85
N TYR A 93 12.94 19.21 -15.81
CA TYR A 93 14.23 18.54 -16.00
C TYR A 93 14.44 17.37 -15.03
N ALA A 94 14.16 17.57 -13.74
CA ALA A 94 14.32 16.53 -12.72
C ALA A 94 13.37 15.34 -12.96
N ILE A 95 12.13 15.60 -13.40
CA ILE A 95 11.13 14.58 -13.72
C ILE A 95 11.59 13.75 -14.92
N ILE A 96 11.96 14.39 -16.03
CA ILE A 96 12.42 13.72 -17.25
C ILE A 96 13.65 12.86 -16.96
N LYS A 97 14.61 13.39 -16.19
CA LYS A 97 15.82 12.65 -15.80
C LYS A 97 15.47 11.37 -15.02
N LYS A 98 14.55 11.45 -14.05
CA LYS A 98 14.09 10.29 -13.29
C LYS A 98 13.38 9.26 -14.19
N MET A 99 12.48 9.71 -15.06
CA MET A 99 11.73 8.84 -15.96
C MET A 99 12.63 8.14 -16.98
N LYS A 100 13.66 8.80 -17.53
CA LYS A 100 14.65 8.17 -18.41
C LYS A 100 15.38 7.00 -17.73
N VAL A 101 15.81 7.19 -16.48
CA VAL A 101 16.50 6.14 -15.71
C VAL A 101 15.57 4.94 -15.50
N GLU A 102 14.32 5.18 -15.12
CA GLU A 102 13.35 4.10 -14.94
C GLU A 102 13.01 3.42 -16.28
N HIS A 103 12.81 4.18 -17.36
CA HIS A 103 12.54 3.64 -18.70
C HIS A 103 13.66 2.73 -19.19
N VAL A 104 14.92 3.14 -19.03
CA VAL A 104 16.10 2.31 -19.36
C VAL A 104 16.10 1.04 -18.51
N LYS A 105 15.92 1.15 -17.20
CA LYS A 105 15.94 -0.01 -16.29
C LYS A 105 14.84 -1.04 -16.60
N GLN A 106 13.67 -0.60 -17.06
CA GLN A 106 12.56 -1.47 -17.43
C GLN A 106 12.81 -2.19 -18.77
N HIS A 107 13.28 -1.45 -19.79
CA HIS A 107 13.46 -2.01 -21.14
C HIS A 107 14.81 -2.70 -21.35
N GLN A 108 15.82 -2.32 -20.56
CA GLN A 108 17.18 -2.80 -20.67
C GLN A 108 17.57 -3.50 -19.36
N ARG A 109 17.61 -4.84 -19.39
CA ARG A 109 18.33 -5.61 -18.35
C ARG A 109 19.79 -5.16 -18.34
N MET A 110 20.42 -5.07 -17.16
CA MET A 110 21.80 -4.58 -17.03
C MET A 110 22.72 -5.27 -18.05
N LEU A 111 23.12 -4.52 -19.10
CA LEU A 111 24.01 -5.05 -20.15
C LEU A 111 25.44 -5.22 -19.65
N PHE A 112 25.80 -4.53 -18.57
CA PHE A 112 27.12 -4.59 -17.98
C PHE A 112 26.99 -4.76 -16.46
N PRO A 113 27.70 -5.73 -15.86
CA PRO A 113 27.83 -5.75 -14.41
C PRO A 113 28.52 -4.47 -13.98
N VAL A 114 27.96 -3.79 -12.96
CA VAL A 114 28.61 -2.63 -12.37
C VAL A 114 29.92 -3.12 -11.78
N CYS A 115 31.04 -2.83 -12.42
CA CYS A 115 32.35 -3.04 -11.82
C CYS A 115 32.36 -2.16 -10.57
N SER A 116 32.29 -2.79 -9.39
CA SER A 116 31.99 -2.15 -8.12
C SER A 116 33.16 -1.29 -7.64
N SER A 117 33.32 -0.11 -8.25
CA SER A 117 34.01 1.01 -7.61
C SER A 117 33.14 1.44 -6.43
N LYS A 118 33.63 1.20 -5.21
CA LYS A 118 32.99 1.63 -3.96
C LYS A 118 32.58 3.10 -4.08
N LYS A 119 31.28 3.36 -4.24
CA LYS A 119 30.67 4.68 -4.05
C LYS A 119 29.57 4.56 -3.01
N GLY A 120 29.70 5.42 -2.00
CA GLY A 120 29.00 5.36 -0.72
C GLY A 120 27.48 5.21 -0.82
N GLY A 121 26.94 4.49 0.15
CA GLY A 121 25.53 4.24 0.32
C GLY A 121 24.74 5.53 0.40
N LYS A 122 23.89 5.78 -0.60
CA LYS A 122 22.70 6.61 -0.43
C LYS A 122 21.52 5.87 -1.05
N ASN A 123 20.69 5.33 -0.16
CA ASN A 123 19.27 5.03 -0.31
C ASN A 123 18.85 4.06 -1.43
N ALA A 124 19.21 2.79 -1.30
CA ALA A 124 18.50 1.68 -1.94
C ALA A 124 17.10 1.41 -1.31
N GLN A 125 16.71 2.16 -0.27
CA GLN A 125 15.58 1.84 0.62
C GLN A 125 14.19 2.30 0.14
N ASN A 126 14.05 3.00 -1.00
CA ASN A 126 12.73 3.48 -1.47
C ASN A 126 12.16 2.70 -2.67
N LYS A 127 12.60 1.46 -2.89
CA LYS A 127 12.02 0.62 -3.97
C LYS A 127 10.67 0.00 -3.58
N HIS A 128 10.39 -0.11 -2.28
CA HIS A 128 9.22 -0.79 -1.73
C HIS A 128 8.10 0.16 -1.25
N SER A 129 8.24 1.47 -1.48
CA SER A 129 7.29 2.46 -0.93
C SER A 129 5.85 2.28 -1.46
N TYR A 130 5.67 1.71 -2.65
CA TYR A 130 4.35 1.45 -3.26
C TYR A 130 3.92 0.01 -3.18
N GLN A 131 4.84 -0.91 -2.88
CA GLN A 131 4.54 -2.33 -2.81
C GLN A 131 3.44 -2.60 -1.78
N MET A 132 3.43 -1.86 -0.67
CA MET A 132 2.32 -1.91 0.29
C MET A 132 0.95 -1.62 -0.34
N LEU A 133 0.85 -0.58 -1.18
CA LEU A 133 -0.43 -0.23 -1.83
C LEU A 133 -0.81 -1.28 -2.87
N GLU A 134 0.17 -1.80 -3.62
CA GLU A 134 -0.03 -2.89 -4.56
C GLU A 134 -0.53 -4.17 -3.85
N ASP A 135 0.08 -4.54 -2.73
CA ASP A 135 -0.33 -5.67 -1.90
C ASP A 135 -1.79 -5.48 -1.43
N ILE A 136 -2.15 -4.27 -0.97
CA ILE A 136 -3.55 -3.97 -0.59
C ILE A 136 -4.49 -4.23 -1.76
N ILE A 137 -4.19 -3.71 -2.95
CA ILE A 137 -5.05 -3.87 -4.14
C ILE A 137 -5.19 -5.35 -4.49
N VAL A 138 -4.08 -6.08 -4.58
CA VAL A 138 -4.08 -7.49 -4.98
C VAL A 138 -4.85 -8.36 -3.97
N HIS A 139 -4.62 -8.15 -2.68
CA HIS A 139 -5.23 -8.98 -1.64
C HIS A 139 -6.70 -8.63 -1.38
N THR A 140 -7.08 -7.36 -1.46
CA THR A 140 -8.50 -6.95 -1.40
C THR A 140 -9.28 -7.51 -2.58
N SER A 141 -8.75 -7.39 -3.80
CA SER A 141 -9.41 -7.90 -5.00
C SER A 141 -9.60 -9.41 -4.94
N SER A 142 -8.57 -10.13 -4.50
CA SER A 142 -8.67 -11.58 -4.31
C SER A 142 -9.66 -11.97 -3.20
N CYS A 143 -9.80 -11.17 -2.14
CA CYS A 143 -10.81 -11.40 -1.09
C CYS A 143 -12.23 -11.04 -1.55
N LEU A 144 -12.40 -10.07 -2.45
CA LEU A 144 -13.71 -9.72 -3.00
C LEU A 144 -14.20 -10.76 -4.02
N GLN A 145 -13.27 -11.33 -4.79
CA GLN A 145 -13.58 -12.39 -5.77
C GLN A 145 -14.05 -13.70 -5.12
N THR A 146 -13.84 -13.91 -3.82
CA THR A 146 -14.40 -15.09 -3.12
C THR A 146 -15.91 -14.94 -2.86
N LEU A 147 -16.44 -13.72 -2.96
CA LEU A 147 -17.87 -13.45 -2.87
C LEU A 147 -18.53 -13.67 -4.25
N PRO A 148 -19.74 -14.24 -4.29
CA PRO A 148 -20.45 -14.46 -5.54
C PRO A 148 -20.82 -13.12 -6.20
N GLY A 149 -20.54 -12.97 -7.50
CA GLY A 149 -21.00 -11.85 -8.31
C GLY A 149 -20.02 -10.68 -8.50
N PHE A 150 -18.78 -10.77 -8.01
CA PHE A 150 -17.76 -9.74 -8.24
C PHE A 150 -16.98 -9.99 -9.54
N ASP A 151 -17.02 -9.02 -10.45
CA ASP A 151 -16.09 -8.99 -11.59
C ASP A 151 -14.68 -8.58 -11.13
N SER A 152 -13.66 -9.15 -11.78
CA SER A 152 -12.25 -8.90 -11.47
C SER A 152 -11.91 -7.40 -11.57
N LYS A 153 -12.42 -6.72 -12.60
CA LYS A 153 -12.14 -5.29 -12.82
C LYS A 153 -12.76 -4.40 -11.74
N TYR A 154 -13.95 -4.76 -11.27
CA TYR A 154 -14.63 -4.01 -10.22
C TYR A 154 -13.95 -4.23 -8.86
N ALA A 155 -13.51 -5.45 -8.56
CA ALA A 155 -12.72 -5.76 -7.38
C ALA A 155 -11.40 -4.97 -7.33
N ASP A 156 -10.68 -4.88 -8.47
CA ASP A 156 -9.45 -4.08 -8.59
C ASP A 156 -9.71 -2.58 -8.37
N ALA A 157 -10.82 -2.05 -8.88
CA ALA A 157 -11.22 -0.66 -8.70
C ALA A 157 -11.49 -0.34 -7.21
N LEU A 158 -12.17 -1.24 -6.50
CA LEU A 158 -12.41 -1.14 -5.06
C LEU A 158 -11.10 -1.23 -4.27
N GLY A 159 -10.22 -2.18 -4.61
CA GLY A 159 -8.91 -2.30 -4.00
C GLY A 159 -8.07 -1.03 -4.13
N LYS A 160 -8.14 -0.38 -5.29
CA LYS A 160 -7.48 0.91 -5.54
C LYS A 160 -8.09 2.03 -4.68
N ALA A 161 -9.41 2.11 -4.59
CA ALA A 161 -10.09 3.08 -3.74
C ALA A 161 -9.73 2.92 -2.25
N ILE A 162 -9.60 1.68 -1.77
CA ILE A 162 -9.14 1.36 -0.39
C ILE A 162 -7.71 1.84 -0.17
N ALA A 163 -6.79 1.52 -1.08
CA ALA A 163 -5.40 1.94 -1.01
C ALA A 163 -5.27 3.47 -1.02
N ASP A 164 -6.08 4.14 -1.85
CA ASP A 164 -6.15 5.59 -1.94
C ASP A 164 -6.68 6.21 -0.63
N HIS A 165 -7.77 5.69 -0.07
CA HIS A 165 -8.33 6.15 1.20
C HIS A 165 -7.32 6.00 2.36
N LEU A 166 -6.70 4.82 2.49
CA LEU A 166 -5.68 4.57 3.50
C LEU A 166 -4.51 5.56 3.38
N SER A 167 -4.07 5.82 2.16
CA SER A 167 -2.98 6.76 1.88
C SER A 167 -3.38 8.22 2.18
N GLN A 168 -4.62 8.62 1.93
CA GLN A 168 -5.09 9.97 2.25
C GLN A 168 -5.09 10.23 3.76
N HIS A 169 -5.65 9.30 4.52
CA HIS A 169 -5.90 9.50 5.95
C HIS A 169 -4.74 9.08 6.86
N HIS A 170 -3.93 8.09 6.45
CA HIS A 170 -2.93 7.45 7.32
C HIS A 170 -1.51 7.44 6.75
N HIS A 171 -1.21 8.26 5.73
CA HIS A 171 0.16 8.40 5.23
C HIS A 171 1.16 8.82 6.31
N GLY A 172 2.42 8.43 6.12
CA GLY A 172 3.52 8.82 7.00
C GLY A 172 3.66 7.93 8.23
N LEU A 173 2.72 7.02 8.48
CA LEU A 173 2.87 5.98 9.50
C LEU A 173 3.81 4.89 8.99
N CYS A 174 4.62 4.36 9.90
CA CYS A 174 5.40 3.15 9.69
C CYS A 174 5.32 2.24 10.91
N GLY A 175 5.48 0.94 10.68
CA GLY A 175 5.49 -0.05 11.74
C GLY A 175 6.12 -1.36 11.28
N TYR A 176 6.71 -2.07 12.23
CA TYR A 176 7.17 -3.44 12.01
C TYR A 176 6.04 -4.42 12.29
N ILE A 177 5.77 -5.35 11.39
CA ILE A 177 4.74 -6.37 11.54
C ILE A 177 5.40 -7.70 11.93
N PRO A 178 5.23 -8.19 13.18
CA PRO A 178 5.82 -9.46 13.58
C PRO A 178 5.10 -10.64 12.92
N ALA A 179 5.83 -11.70 12.58
CA ALA A 179 5.20 -12.95 12.16
C ALA A 179 4.24 -13.48 13.24
N GLY A 180 3.05 -13.92 12.81
CA GLY A 180 2.01 -14.43 13.71
C GLY A 180 1.32 -13.34 14.56
N ALA A 181 1.35 -12.07 14.13
CA ALA A 181 0.68 -10.96 14.82
C ALA A 181 -0.81 -11.21 15.08
N ILE A 182 -1.49 -11.96 14.21
CA ILE A 182 -2.86 -12.41 14.43
C ILE A 182 -2.79 -13.73 15.21
N LYS A 183 -2.44 -13.62 16.49
CA LYS A 183 -2.84 -14.65 17.44
C LYS A 183 -4.35 -14.53 17.59
N GLN A 184 -5.06 -15.64 17.45
CA GLN A 184 -6.48 -15.76 17.80
C GLN A 184 -6.72 -14.95 19.08
N LYS A 185 -7.75 -14.10 19.10
CA LYS A 185 -8.24 -13.40 20.32
C LYS A 185 -8.00 -14.34 21.48
N GLU A 186 -7.06 -14.00 22.37
CA GLU A 186 -6.77 -14.81 23.53
C GLU A 186 -8.12 -15.12 24.16
N ALA A 187 -8.45 -16.41 24.19
CA ALA A 187 -9.67 -16.90 24.79
C ALA A 187 -9.79 -16.17 26.13
N ILE A 188 -10.92 -15.49 26.32
CA ILE A 188 -11.33 -14.89 27.59
C ILE A 188 -10.80 -15.82 28.66
N LYS A 189 -9.86 -15.34 29.50
CA LYS A 189 -9.45 -16.10 30.68
C LYS A 189 -10.74 -16.33 31.45
N GLN A 190 -11.32 -17.53 31.29
CA GLN A 190 -12.38 -18.00 32.15
C GLN A 190 -11.78 -17.85 33.54
N GLY A 191 -12.40 -17.00 34.36
CA GLY A 191 -12.04 -16.90 35.77
C GLY A 191 -12.04 -18.30 36.38
N PRO A 192 -11.29 -18.53 37.47
CA PRO A 192 -11.15 -19.87 38.01
C PRO A 192 -12.53 -20.47 38.26
N LEU A 193 -12.85 -21.53 37.51
CA LEU A 193 -14.10 -22.29 37.53
C LEU A 193 -14.11 -23.30 38.70
N PHE A 194 -13.46 -22.96 39.81
CA PHE A 194 -13.34 -23.82 40.98
C PHE A 194 -13.36 -22.96 42.24
N ASP A 195 -14.56 -22.72 42.75
CA ASP A 195 -14.83 -22.68 44.19
C ASP A 195 -16.24 -23.25 44.37
N MET A 196 -16.32 -24.58 44.23
CA MET A 196 -17.41 -25.40 44.75
C MET A 196 -16.78 -26.36 45.74
N ASN A 197 -17.41 -26.45 46.92
CA ASN A 197 -17.15 -27.32 48.09
C ASN A 197 -16.37 -26.62 49.22
N LEU A 198 -16.82 -26.58 50.47
CA LEU A 198 -17.73 -27.48 51.19
C LEU A 198 -18.47 -26.74 52.31
N GLU A 199 -19.73 -27.13 52.51
CA GLU A 199 -20.41 -27.09 53.81
C GLU A 199 -19.60 -27.84 54.87
N ASN A 200 -19.34 -27.18 56.00
CA ASN A 200 -19.55 -27.68 57.37
C ASN A 200 -19.28 -26.57 58.38
#